data_AF-A0ABC8TBX1-F1
#
_entry.id   AF-A0ABC8TBX1-F1
#
_cell.length_a   1.000
_cell.length_b   1.000
_cell.length_c   1.000
_cell.angle_alpha   90.00
_cell.angle_beta   90.00
_cell.angle_gamma   90.00
#
_symmetry.space_group_name_H-M   'P 1'
#
loop_
_entity.id
_entity.type
_entity.pdbx_description
1 polymer ?
#
loop_
_entity_poly.entity_id
_entity_poly.type
_entity_poly.pdbx_seq_one_letter_code
_entity_poly.pdbx_strand_id
1 'polypeptide(L)'
;MLEEVFTGCWGFRSSFRSTHGDVSTSMILTPGSVIDFLLANQNAREHCYIDWAKAKRMLKNIRIKTRHNREFKIIGLSDKPCKQLFFSLKVKNSDGSYDGGQTTEITVYKYFSKHRNIELTYSAYMHCLDVGKPKQPNYLPLEFGRLWETTVMMMIPSLLLLAFQLRNNSPKLMVRSLRHPKLKVGNSEDCFPHNGQWNFNYKVSPIAALKFQLYGLFWWSSGITNSCLWISFFYNLDNVLHSKRYSLF
;
A
#
# COMPACT_ATOMS: atom_id res chain seq x y z
N MET A 1 -12.54 15.51 4.27
CA MET A 1 -13.58 14.49 4.01
C MET A 1 -12.91 13.16 3.62
N LEU A 2 -12.08 12.57 4.49
CA LEU A 2 -11.49 11.23 4.31
C LEU A 2 -11.97 10.24 5.39
N GLU A 3 -12.79 10.70 6.34
CA GLU A 3 -13.18 9.91 7.51
C GLU A 3 -14.33 8.93 7.25
N GLU A 4 -15.04 9.01 6.12
CA GLU A 4 -16.23 8.18 5.88
C GLU A 4 -15.92 6.78 5.31
N VAL A 5 -14.73 6.53 4.78
CA VAL A 5 -14.38 5.24 4.13
C VAL A 5 -13.56 4.33 5.03
N PHE A 6 -12.80 4.93 5.95
CA PHE A 6 -11.90 4.23 6.85
C PHE A 6 -12.26 4.59 8.28
N THR A 7 -12.94 3.69 8.96
CA THR A 7 -13.07 3.79 10.41
C THR A 7 -11.75 3.33 11.02
N GLY A 8 -11.05 4.27 11.67
CA GLY A 8 -9.90 3.94 12.50
C GLY A 8 -10.38 3.13 13.71
N CYS A 9 -10.03 1.85 13.76
CA CYS A 9 -10.29 1.03 14.92
C CYS A 9 -8.97 0.66 15.59
N TRP A 10 -8.94 0.88 16.91
CA TRP A 10 -7.83 0.50 17.75
C TRP A 10 -7.82 -1.02 17.86
N GLY A 11 -6.74 -1.65 17.40
CA GLY A 11 -6.53 -3.08 17.47
C GLY A 11 -5.37 -3.44 18.41
N PHE A 12 -5.34 -4.69 18.84
CA PHE A 12 -4.21 -5.24 19.57
C PHE A 12 -3.49 -6.25 18.67
N ARG A 13 -2.17 -6.11 18.53
CA ARG A 13 -1.35 -7.12 17.87
C ARG A 13 -0.89 -8.13 18.91
N SER A 14 -1.67 -9.19 19.08
CA SER A 14 -1.29 -10.30 19.94
C SER A 14 -0.35 -11.26 19.20
N SER A 15 0.87 -11.44 19.71
CA SER A 15 1.74 -12.56 19.35
C SER A 15 2.16 -13.30 20.62
N PHE A 16 2.07 -14.63 20.64
CA PHE A 16 2.62 -15.41 21.74
C PHE A 16 4.15 -15.39 21.64
N ARG A 17 4.74 -14.42 22.33
CA ARG A 17 6.16 -14.35 22.69
C ARG A 17 6.18 -14.23 24.20
N SER A 18 7.13 -14.87 24.86
CA SER A 18 7.23 -14.89 26.32
C SER A 18 7.32 -13.50 26.98
N THR A 19 7.49 -12.39 26.24
CA THR A 19 7.78 -11.06 26.80
C THR A 19 7.25 -9.80 26.06
N HIS A 20 6.39 -9.87 25.01
CA HIS A 20 5.95 -8.64 24.32
C HIS A 20 4.56 -8.69 23.67
N GLY A 21 3.78 -7.60 23.81
CA GLY A 21 2.54 -7.35 23.09
C GLY A 21 2.46 -5.88 22.65
N ASP A 22 2.15 -5.64 21.37
CA ASP A 22 2.16 -4.30 20.77
C ASP A 22 0.72 -3.82 20.49
N VAL A 23 0.46 -2.52 20.69
CA VAL A 23 -0.77 -1.88 20.21
C VAL A 23 -0.61 -1.58 18.71
N SER A 24 -1.59 -1.96 17.89
CA SER A 24 -1.54 -1.74 16.44
C SER A 24 -2.83 -1.11 15.95
N THR A 25 -2.72 -0.01 15.19
CA THR A 25 -3.88 0.57 14.50
C THR A 25 -4.13 -0.23 13.22
N SER A 26 -5.31 -0.82 13.09
CA SER A 26 -5.76 -1.51 11.87
C SER A 26 -6.89 -0.70 11.23
N MET A 27 -6.75 -0.34 9.96
CA MET A 27 -7.81 0.30 9.18
C MET A 27 -8.91 -0.72 8.88
N ILE A 28 -10.15 -0.42 9.26
CA ILE A 28 -11.32 -1.26 8.92
C ILE A 28 -11.96 -0.71 7.66
N LEU A 29 -12.16 -1.61 6.69
CA LEU A 29 -12.90 -1.34 5.48
C LEU A 29 -14.39 -1.40 5.78
N THR A 30 -15.12 -0.31 5.52
CA THR A 30 -16.58 -0.29 5.69
C THR A 30 -17.23 -1.34 4.79
N PRO A 31 -18.17 -2.15 5.32
CA PRO A 31 -18.93 -3.09 4.50
C PRO A 31 -19.75 -2.33 3.48
N GLY A 32 -19.74 -2.78 2.23
CA GLY A 32 -20.43 -2.07 1.15
C GLY A 32 -20.25 -2.72 -0.21
N SER A 33 -20.82 -2.10 -1.23
CA SER A 33 -20.53 -2.50 -2.61
C SER A 33 -19.08 -2.10 -2.97
N VAL A 34 -18.46 -2.87 -3.85
CA VAL A 34 -17.11 -2.55 -4.34
C VAL A 34 -17.10 -1.19 -5.05
N ILE A 35 -18.18 -0.84 -5.74
CA ILE A 35 -18.31 0.44 -6.47
C ILE A 35 -18.35 1.63 -5.51
N ASP A 36 -19.20 1.57 -4.48
CA ASP A 36 -19.34 2.67 -3.51
C ASP A 36 -18.01 2.94 -2.80
N PHE A 37 -17.27 1.87 -2.48
CA PHE A 37 -15.92 2.00 -1.91
C PHE A 37 -14.93 2.68 -2.87
N LEU A 38 -14.97 2.35 -4.16
CA LEU A 38 -14.13 3.01 -5.16
C LEU A 38 -14.49 4.49 -5.32
N LEU A 39 -15.78 4.82 -5.37
CA LEU A 39 -16.27 6.18 -5.45
C LEU A 39 -15.82 7.00 -4.24
N ALA A 40 -16.05 6.47 -3.04
CA ALA A 40 -15.74 7.17 -1.81
C ALA A 40 -14.23 7.35 -1.59
N ASN A 41 -13.39 6.35 -1.89
CA ASN A 41 -11.94 6.50 -1.70
C ASN A 41 -11.25 7.35 -2.78
N GLN A 42 -11.91 7.57 -3.91
CA GLN A 42 -11.39 8.43 -4.98
C GLN A 42 -12.05 9.80 -5.01
N ASN A 43 -13.00 10.08 -4.10
CA ASN A 43 -13.86 11.26 -4.14
C ASN A 43 -14.55 11.47 -5.51
N ALA A 44 -14.86 10.37 -6.20
CA ALA A 44 -15.54 10.39 -7.49
C ALA A 44 -17.06 10.39 -7.27
N ARG A 45 -17.80 11.21 -8.04
CA ARG A 45 -19.26 11.29 -7.97
C ARG A 45 -19.96 10.29 -8.89
N GLU A 46 -19.31 9.89 -9.98
CA GLU A 46 -19.86 8.99 -10.99
C GLU A 46 -18.87 7.90 -11.39
N HIS A 47 -19.39 6.80 -11.92
CA HIS A 47 -18.59 5.62 -12.28
C HIS A 47 -17.56 5.87 -13.39
N CYS A 48 -17.80 6.85 -14.27
CA CYS A 48 -16.93 7.19 -15.40
C CYS A 48 -15.61 7.86 -14.96
N TYR A 49 -15.60 8.50 -13.80
CA TYR A 49 -14.42 9.19 -13.26
C TYR A 49 -13.54 8.30 -12.37
N ILE A 50 -13.83 7.00 -12.29
CA ILE A 50 -13.02 6.05 -11.52
C ILE A 50 -11.70 5.82 -12.23
N ASP A 51 -10.59 6.12 -11.55
CA ASP A 51 -9.25 5.72 -11.98
C ASP A 51 -9.08 4.22 -11.73
N TRP A 52 -9.15 3.45 -12.82
CA TRP A 52 -9.02 1.99 -12.79
C TRP A 52 -7.61 1.50 -12.40
N ALA A 53 -6.56 2.29 -12.67
CA ALA A 53 -5.21 1.94 -12.24
C ALA A 53 -5.07 2.05 -10.71
N LYS A 54 -5.67 3.09 -10.12
CA LYS A 54 -5.76 3.24 -8.67
C LYS A 54 -6.69 2.19 -8.05
N ALA A 55 -7.83 1.91 -8.66
CA ALA A 55 -8.78 0.89 -8.23
C ALA A 55 -8.15 -0.51 -8.16
N LYS A 56 -7.38 -0.90 -9.18
CA LYS A 56 -6.66 -2.19 -9.24
C LYS A 56 -5.70 -2.37 -8.06
N ARG A 57 -5.04 -1.29 -7.63
CA ARG A 57 -4.14 -1.30 -6.46
C ARG A 57 -4.92 -1.41 -5.15
N MET A 58 -6.00 -0.66 -5.02
CA MET A 58 -6.82 -0.66 -3.81
C MET A 58 -7.50 -2.00 -3.54
N LEU A 59 -8.04 -2.64 -4.58
CA LEU A 59 -8.82 -3.88 -4.45
C LEU A 59 -7.94 -5.12 -4.27
N LYS A 60 -6.64 -5.01 -4.51
CA LYS A 60 -5.72 -6.15 -4.41
C LYS A 60 -5.71 -6.71 -2.99
N ASN A 61 -5.84 -8.03 -2.88
CA ASN A 61 -5.87 -8.78 -1.63
C ASN A 61 -7.08 -8.56 -0.72
N ILE A 62 -8.06 -7.75 -1.13
CA ILE A 62 -9.32 -7.61 -0.40
C ILE A 62 -10.17 -8.87 -0.60
N ARG A 63 -10.90 -9.27 0.45
CA ARG A 63 -11.88 -10.36 0.36
C ARG A 63 -13.26 -9.80 0.04
N ILE A 64 -14.01 -10.51 -0.77
CA ILE A 64 -15.40 -10.17 -1.08
C ILE A 64 -16.30 -11.35 -0.83
N LYS A 65 -17.53 -11.03 -0.41
CA LYS A 65 -18.64 -11.96 -0.32
C LYS A 65 -19.55 -11.75 -1.51
N THR A 66 -19.92 -12.87 -2.13
CA THR A 66 -20.95 -12.89 -3.17
C THR A 66 -22.32 -13.20 -2.55
N ARG A 67 -23.40 -12.92 -3.29
CA ARG A 67 -24.79 -13.18 -2.85
C ARG A 67 -25.05 -14.62 -2.39
N HIS A 68 -24.31 -15.59 -2.95
CA HIS A 68 -24.41 -17.01 -2.58
C HIS A 68 -23.53 -17.40 -1.39
N ASN A 69 -23.16 -16.44 -0.53
CA ASN A 69 -22.31 -16.62 0.65
C ASN A 69 -20.95 -17.29 0.34
N ARG A 70 -20.44 -17.12 -0.89
CA ARG A 70 -19.09 -17.56 -1.26
C ARG A 70 -18.12 -16.41 -1.10
N GLU A 71 -17.00 -16.69 -0.46
CA GLU A 71 -15.92 -15.75 -0.23
C GLU A 71 -14.81 -15.93 -1.25
N PHE A 72 -14.33 -14.83 -1.82
CA PHE A 72 -13.19 -14.85 -2.72
C PHE A 72 -12.21 -13.75 -2.38
N LYS A 73 -10.92 -14.03 -2.56
CA LYS A 73 -9.87 -13.02 -2.54
C LYS A 73 -9.75 -12.40 -3.92
N ILE A 74 -9.74 -11.08 -3.99
CA ILE A 74 -9.49 -10.32 -5.21
C ILE A 74 -8.00 -10.39 -5.55
N ILE A 75 -7.71 -10.83 -6.76
CA ILE A 75 -6.38 -10.84 -7.36
C ILE A 75 -6.13 -9.52 -8.08
N GLY A 76 -7.13 -9.04 -8.81
CA GLY A 76 -7.06 -7.82 -9.60
C GLY A 76 -8.35 -7.47 -10.33
N LEU A 77 -8.20 -6.68 -11.38
CA LEU A 77 -9.25 -6.28 -12.31
C LEU A 77 -8.85 -6.72 -13.72
N SER A 78 -9.85 -7.22 -14.45
CA SER A 78 -9.73 -7.63 -15.85
C SER A 78 -9.54 -6.43 -16.75
N ASP A 79 -8.69 -6.52 -17.77
CA ASP A 79 -8.41 -5.40 -18.70
C ASP A 79 -9.54 -5.16 -19.73
N LYS A 80 -10.51 -6.06 -19.83
CA LYS A 80 -11.65 -5.97 -20.77
C LYS A 80 -12.98 -5.86 -20.03
N PRO A 81 -14.00 -5.21 -20.61
CA PRO A 81 -15.31 -5.12 -20.00
C PRO A 81 -16.06 -6.46 -20.01
N CYS A 82 -16.98 -6.66 -19.08
CA CYS A 82 -17.68 -7.94 -18.90
C CYS A 82 -18.47 -8.43 -20.13
N LYS A 83 -18.87 -7.53 -21.03
CA LYS A 83 -19.51 -7.88 -22.31
C LYS A 83 -18.54 -8.50 -23.33
N GLN A 84 -17.26 -8.12 -23.29
CA GLN A 84 -16.21 -8.54 -24.23
C GLN A 84 -15.26 -9.58 -23.63
N LEU A 85 -15.34 -9.82 -22.32
CA LEU A 85 -14.49 -10.78 -21.62
C LEU A 85 -15.02 -12.21 -21.82
N PHE A 86 -14.22 -13.06 -22.46
CA PHE A 86 -14.50 -14.48 -22.69
C PHE A 86 -13.81 -15.36 -21.66
N PHE A 87 -14.43 -16.48 -21.31
CA PHE A 87 -13.80 -17.54 -20.53
C PHE A 87 -14.30 -18.92 -20.98
N SER A 88 -13.46 -19.93 -20.78
CA SER A 88 -13.80 -21.31 -21.13
C SER A 88 -14.71 -21.92 -20.05
N LEU A 89 -15.96 -22.18 -20.40
CA LEU A 89 -16.92 -22.87 -19.54
C LEU A 89 -16.85 -24.37 -19.82
N LYS A 90 -16.57 -25.17 -18.79
CA LYS A 90 -16.70 -26.63 -18.86
C LYS A 90 -18.17 -26.99 -18.71
N VAL A 91 -18.78 -27.48 -19.78
CA VAL A 91 -20.16 -27.98 -19.73
C VAL A 91 -20.10 -29.41 -19.17
N LYS A 92 -20.89 -29.66 -18.13
CA LYS A 92 -21.03 -31.01 -17.58
C LYS A 92 -22.13 -31.72 -18.36
N ASN A 93 -21.74 -32.51 -19.36
CA ASN A 93 -22.69 -33.40 -20.04
C ASN A 93 -23.09 -34.53 -19.07
N SER A 94 -24.32 -35.01 -19.23
CA SER A 94 -24.97 -36.01 -18.36
C SER A 94 -24.33 -37.40 -18.41
N ASP A 95 -23.52 -37.68 -19.42
CA ASP A 95 -22.92 -39.00 -19.60
C ASP A 95 -21.50 -39.02 -19.02
N GLY A 96 -21.29 -39.90 -18.03
CA GLY A 96 -20.07 -40.05 -17.23
C GLY A 96 -18.85 -40.58 -17.98
N SER A 97 -18.53 -40.03 -19.15
CA SER A 97 -17.29 -40.30 -19.87
C SER A 97 -16.12 -39.52 -19.27
N TYR A 98 -15.04 -40.23 -18.98
CA TYR A 98 -13.78 -39.72 -18.39
C TYR A 98 -12.89 -38.99 -19.39
N ASP A 99 -13.45 -38.41 -20.44
CA ASP A 99 -12.69 -37.69 -21.47
C ASP A 99 -13.18 -36.26 -21.64
N GLY A 100 -12.23 -35.36 -21.90
CA GLY A 100 -12.29 -33.92 -21.70
C GLY A 100 -13.62 -33.26 -22.05
N GLY A 101 -14.40 -32.93 -21.03
CA GLY A 101 -15.70 -32.25 -21.18
C GLY A 101 -15.61 -31.05 -22.13
N GLN A 102 -16.58 -30.97 -23.05
CA GLN A 102 -16.64 -29.96 -24.10
C GLN A 102 -16.54 -28.56 -23.47
N THR A 103 -15.50 -27.82 -23.85
CA THR A 103 -15.28 -26.45 -23.39
C THR A 103 -15.92 -25.51 -24.38
N THR A 104 -16.88 -24.72 -23.91
CA THR A 104 -17.53 -23.69 -24.72
C THR A 104 -17.03 -22.33 -24.27
N GLU A 105 -16.58 -21.50 -25.22
CA GLU A 105 -16.26 -20.10 -24.94
C GLU A 105 -17.54 -19.29 -24.79
N ILE A 106 -17.71 -18.64 -23.64
CA ILE A 106 -18.84 -17.79 -23.34
C ILE A 106 -18.35 -16.48 -22.73
N THR A 107 -19.05 -15.38 -22.99
CA THR A 107 -18.75 -14.11 -22.32
C THR A 107 -19.26 -14.10 -20.89
N VAL A 108 -18.61 -13.34 -20.01
CA VAL A 108 -19.06 -13.16 -18.63
C VAL A 108 -20.50 -12.65 -18.61
N TYR A 109 -20.82 -11.63 -19.41
CA TYR A 109 -22.19 -11.14 -19.55
C TYR A 109 -23.19 -12.24 -19.91
N LYS A 110 -22.95 -13.01 -20.98
CA LYS A 110 -23.86 -14.08 -21.42
C LYS A 110 -24.01 -15.19 -20.37
N TYR A 111 -22.94 -15.50 -19.64
CA TYR A 111 -22.99 -16.49 -18.56
C TYR A 111 -23.95 -16.06 -17.45
N PHE A 112 -23.82 -14.83 -16.96
CA PHE A 112 -24.68 -14.32 -15.88
C PHE A 112 -26.13 -14.14 -16.33
N SER A 113 -26.37 -13.67 -17.55
CA SER A 113 -27.74 -13.57 -18.09
C SER A 113 -28.39 -14.95 -18.27
N LYS A 114 -27.71 -15.92 -18.90
CA LYS A 114 -28.31 -17.23 -19.22
C LYS A 114 -28.34 -18.20 -18.04
N HIS A 115 -27.24 -18.34 -17.32
CA HIS A 115 -27.12 -19.38 -16.28
C HIS A 115 -27.52 -18.89 -14.89
N ARG A 116 -27.44 -17.58 -14.63
CA ARG A 116 -27.81 -17.00 -13.33
C ARG A 116 -29.11 -16.22 -13.37
N ASN A 117 -29.66 -15.97 -14.55
CA ASN A 117 -30.85 -15.14 -14.76
C ASN A 117 -30.68 -13.75 -14.12
N ILE A 118 -29.51 -13.13 -14.32
CA ILE A 118 -29.22 -11.79 -13.79
C ILE A 118 -28.79 -10.90 -14.93
N GLU A 119 -29.54 -9.82 -15.13
CA GLU A 119 -29.22 -8.78 -16.08
C GLU A 119 -28.23 -7.79 -15.46
N LEU A 120 -27.07 -7.68 -16.09
CA LEU A 120 -26.05 -6.71 -15.70
C LEU A 120 -26.48 -5.35 -16.21
N THR A 121 -26.58 -4.36 -15.31
CA THR A 121 -26.99 -3.00 -15.67
C THR A 121 -25.78 -2.21 -16.16
N TYR A 122 -25.08 -1.54 -15.24
CA TYR A 122 -23.91 -0.73 -15.55
C TYR A 122 -22.62 -1.56 -15.65
N SER A 123 -22.54 -2.70 -14.96
CA SER A 123 -21.34 -3.54 -14.93
C SER A 123 -21.03 -4.24 -16.25
N ALA A 124 -21.98 -4.30 -17.19
CA ALA A 124 -21.77 -4.88 -18.52
C ALA A 124 -20.63 -4.18 -19.30
N TYR A 125 -20.50 -2.86 -19.12
CA TYR A 125 -19.51 -2.02 -19.80
C TYR A 125 -18.29 -1.70 -18.93
N MET A 126 -18.20 -2.29 -17.73
CA MET A 126 -17.09 -2.07 -16.79
C MET A 126 -16.17 -3.28 -16.70
N HIS A 127 -14.99 -3.05 -16.10
CA HIS A 127 -13.99 -4.08 -15.83
C HIS A 127 -14.57 -5.11 -14.85
N CYS A 128 -14.28 -6.40 -15.05
CA CYS A 128 -14.67 -7.43 -14.10
C CYS A 128 -13.61 -7.60 -12.99
N LEU A 129 -14.03 -8.11 -11.84
CA LEU A 129 -13.16 -8.52 -10.74
C LEU A 129 -12.55 -9.90 -11.02
N ASP A 130 -11.23 -9.99 -10.94
CA ASP A 130 -10.51 -11.26 -11.02
C ASP A 130 -10.35 -11.81 -9.61
N VAL A 131 -11.02 -12.93 -9.33
CA VAL A 131 -11.04 -13.49 -7.97
C VAL A 131 -10.64 -14.96 -7.93
N GLY A 132 -10.19 -15.42 -6.76
CA GLY A 132 -9.85 -16.82 -6.55
C GLY A 132 -8.36 -17.12 -6.77
N LYS A 133 -8.03 -17.99 -7.73
CA LYS A 133 -6.65 -18.45 -7.96
C LYS A 133 -6.01 -17.68 -9.13
N PRO A 134 -4.74 -17.25 -9.03
CA PRO A 134 -4.10 -16.47 -10.09
C PRO A 134 -3.95 -17.24 -11.41
N LYS A 135 -3.75 -18.56 -11.35
CA LYS A 135 -3.64 -19.41 -12.55
C LYS A 135 -4.99 -19.70 -13.22
N GLN A 136 -6.08 -19.55 -12.49
CA GLN A 136 -7.44 -19.80 -12.98
C GLN A 136 -8.39 -18.86 -12.24
N PRO A 137 -8.45 -17.58 -12.66
CA PRO A 137 -9.31 -16.60 -12.03
C PRO A 137 -10.77 -16.87 -12.37
N ASN A 138 -11.63 -16.61 -11.39
CA ASN A 138 -13.07 -16.49 -11.61
C ASN A 138 -13.38 -15.01 -11.84
N TYR A 139 -14.10 -14.72 -12.92
CA TYR A 139 -14.49 -13.35 -13.26
C TYR A 139 -15.85 -13.01 -12.65
N LEU A 140 -15.91 -11.95 -11.85
CA LEU A 140 -17.14 -11.47 -11.22
C LEU A 140 -17.44 -10.02 -11.66
N PRO A 141 -18.66 -9.71 -12.11
CA PRO A 141 -19.05 -8.32 -12.33
C PRO A 141 -19.02 -7.53 -11.02
N LEU A 142 -18.71 -6.23 -11.09
CA LEU A 142 -18.57 -5.36 -9.92
C LEU A 142 -19.85 -5.30 -9.05
N GLU A 143 -21.03 -5.45 -9.68
CA GLU A 143 -22.34 -5.51 -9.00
C GLU A 143 -22.47 -6.69 -8.01
N PHE A 144 -21.64 -7.73 -8.15
CA PHE A 144 -21.73 -8.97 -7.37
C PHE A 144 -20.75 -9.04 -6.20
N GLY A 145 -19.82 -8.08 -6.10
CA GLY A 145 -18.87 -7.99 -5.01
C GLY A 145 -19.42 -7.14 -3.88
N ARG A 146 -19.74 -7.75 -2.75
CA ARG A 146 -19.81 -7.03 -1.48
C ARG A 146 -18.47 -7.15 -0.78
N LEU A 147 -17.89 -6.02 -0.40
CA LEU A 147 -16.73 -5.99 0.45
C LEU A 147 -17.07 -6.72 1.74
N TRP A 148 -16.23 -7.69 2.10
CA TRP A 148 -16.42 -8.33 3.38
C TRP A 148 -16.29 -7.25 4.46
N GLU A 149 -17.26 -7.23 5.36
CA GLU A 149 -17.08 -6.57 6.63
C GLU A 149 -15.85 -7.21 7.25
N THR A 150 -14.74 -6.48 7.29
CA THR A 150 -13.55 -6.93 8.01
C THR A 150 -13.95 -6.84 9.46
N THR A 151 -14.67 -7.85 9.96
CA THR A 151 -15.04 -7.94 11.36
C THR A 151 -13.76 -8.20 12.13
N VAL A 152 -12.99 -7.15 12.40
CA VAL A 152 -12.06 -7.15 13.53
C VAL A 152 -12.87 -7.39 14.84
N MET A 153 -14.21 -7.29 14.77
CA MET A 153 -15.19 -7.54 15.82
C MET A 153 -15.59 -9.00 16.09
N MET A 154 -15.00 -10.02 15.44
CA MET A 154 -15.28 -11.43 15.77
C MET A 154 -14.10 -12.15 16.45
N MET A 155 -13.11 -11.41 16.96
CA MET A 155 -12.17 -11.95 17.94
C MET A 155 -12.50 -11.47 19.36
N ILE A 156 -13.41 -12.24 19.97
CA ILE A 156 -13.35 -12.80 21.34
C ILE A 156 -13.68 -11.82 22.50
N PRO A 157 -14.92 -11.84 23.03
CA PRO A 157 -15.23 -11.27 24.36
C PRO A 157 -14.24 -11.78 25.43
N SER A 158 -13.82 -13.03 25.31
CA SER A 158 -12.79 -13.67 26.14
C SER A 158 -11.38 -13.09 25.97
N LEU A 159 -10.94 -12.62 24.78
CA LEU A 159 -9.66 -11.92 24.63
C LEU A 159 -9.74 -10.47 25.07
N LEU A 160 -10.89 -9.81 24.92
CA LEU A 160 -11.09 -8.46 25.46
C LEU A 160 -10.99 -8.48 27.00
N LEU A 161 -11.59 -9.49 27.64
CA LEU A 161 -11.47 -9.70 29.08
C LEU A 161 -10.02 -10.00 29.49
N LEU A 162 -9.33 -10.87 28.76
CA LEU A 162 -7.91 -11.18 29.00
C LEU A 162 -6.99 -9.96 28.79
N ALA A 163 -7.23 -9.16 27.75
CA ALA A 163 -6.48 -7.94 27.47
C ALA A 163 -6.71 -6.87 28.55
N PHE A 164 -7.94 -6.74 29.05
CA PHE A 164 -8.27 -5.86 30.17
C PHE A 164 -7.56 -6.30 31.46
N GLN A 165 -7.52 -7.61 31.74
CA GLN A 165 -6.79 -8.18 32.88
C GLN A 165 -5.27 -8.00 32.76
N LEU A 166 -4.69 -8.18 31.57
CA LEU A 166 -3.25 -7.98 31.31
C LEU A 166 -2.84 -6.50 31.38
N ARG A 167 -3.69 -5.57 30.92
CA ARG A 167 -3.44 -4.11 31.00
C ARG A 167 -3.25 -3.65 32.46
N ASN A 168 -4.06 -4.20 33.36
CA ASN A 168 -4.00 -3.85 34.79
C ASN A 168 -2.76 -4.45 35.49
N ASN A 169 -2.12 -5.46 34.89
CA ASN A 169 -0.89 -6.09 35.37
C ASN A 169 0.28 -5.86 34.41
N SER A 170 0.57 -4.58 34.11
CA SER A 170 1.75 -4.21 33.32
C SER A 170 3.02 -4.75 34.01
N PRO A 171 3.84 -5.61 33.37
CA PRO A 171 5.05 -6.12 33.98
C PRO A 171 6.02 -4.95 34.21
N LYS A 172 6.43 -4.75 35.47
CA LYS A 172 7.40 -3.71 35.83
C LYS A 172 8.79 -4.18 35.36
N LEU A 173 9.20 -3.71 34.19
CA LEU A 173 10.50 -4.04 33.63
C LEU A 173 11.58 -3.17 34.29
N MET A 174 12.61 -3.81 34.84
CA MET A 174 13.81 -3.12 35.31
C MET A 174 14.68 -2.80 34.09
N VAL A 175 14.52 -1.60 33.55
CA VAL A 175 15.30 -1.14 32.39
C VAL A 175 16.67 -0.66 32.87
N ARG A 176 17.75 -1.25 32.35
CA ARG A 176 19.10 -0.73 32.58
C ARG A 176 19.46 0.22 31.44
N SER A 177 19.57 1.50 31.75
CA SER A 177 20.15 2.47 30.82
C SER A 177 21.66 2.25 30.78
N LEU A 178 22.17 1.71 29.67
CA LEU A 178 23.62 1.61 29.46
C LEU A 178 24.21 3.02 29.30
N ARG A 179 25.41 3.22 29.87
CA ARG A 179 26.16 4.47 29.65
C ARG A 179 26.51 4.55 28.16
N HIS A 180 26.25 5.71 27.56
CA HIS A 180 26.58 5.94 26.15
C HIS A 180 28.11 5.88 25.94
N PRO A 181 28.59 5.26 24.84
CA PRO A 181 30.00 5.26 24.49
C PRO A 181 30.49 6.70 24.31
N LYS A 182 31.72 7.01 24.72
CA LYS A 182 32.31 8.34 24.53
C LYS A 182 32.89 8.42 23.13
N LEU A 183 32.38 9.33 22.31
CA LEU A 183 32.97 9.62 21.00
C LEU A 183 33.95 10.78 21.16
N LYS A 184 35.21 10.56 20.85
CA LYS A 184 36.19 11.64 20.73
C LYS A 184 36.11 12.25 19.34
N VAL A 185 35.99 13.57 19.29
CA VAL A 185 35.91 14.37 18.06
C VAL A 185 37.25 15.11 17.88
N GLY A 186 37.47 15.83 16.76
CA GLY A 186 38.73 16.54 16.51
C GLY A 186 39.13 17.42 17.71
N ASN A 187 40.44 17.50 17.98
CA ASN A 187 41.04 18.11 19.20
C ASN A 187 40.82 17.35 20.53
N SER A 188 40.46 16.07 20.49
CA SER A 188 40.27 15.21 21.69
C SER A 188 39.12 15.64 22.61
N GLU A 189 38.18 16.44 22.10
CA GLU A 189 36.98 16.82 22.85
C GLU A 189 35.99 15.64 22.93
N ASP A 190 35.43 15.44 24.12
CA ASP A 190 34.39 14.44 24.36
C ASP A 190 33.06 14.93 23.77
N CYS A 191 32.45 14.13 22.91
CA CYS A 191 31.07 14.32 22.49
C CYS A 191 30.16 13.40 23.32
N PHE A 192 29.05 13.96 23.79
CA PHE A 192 28.01 13.22 24.50
C PHE A 192 26.73 13.24 23.67
N PRO A 193 26.07 12.08 23.48
CA PRO A 193 24.82 12.04 22.74
C PRO A 193 23.66 12.50 23.62
N HIS A 194 22.70 13.20 23.02
CA HIS A 194 21.42 13.51 23.67
C HIS A 194 20.36 12.59 23.05
N ASN A 195 19.71 11.76 23.87
CA ASN A 195 18.75 10.73 23.41
C ASN A 195 19.30 9.82 22.28
N GLY A 196 20.57 9.45 22.37
CA GLY A 196 21.23 8.59 21.37
C GLY A 196 21.59 9.28 20.05
N GLN A 197 21.35 10.59 19.93
CA GLN A 197 21.70 11.39 18.76
C GLN A 197 22.98 12.19 19.00
N TRP A 198 23.82 12.26 17.98
CA TRP A 198 25.09 12.98 17.97
C TRP A 198 24.97 14.24 17.12
N ASN A 199 25.50 15.35 17.60
CA ASN A 199 25.59 16.59 16.84
C ASN A 199 27.06 17.06 16.78
N PHE A 200 27.54 17.34 15.57
CA PHE A 200 28.89 17.85 15.30
C PHE A 200 28.94 19.38 15.17
N ASN A 201 27.81 20.08 15.42
CA ASN A 201 27.77 21.54 15.45
C ASN A 201 28.85 22.10 16.39
N TYR A 202 29.63 23.05 15.89
CA TYR A 202 30.73 23.70 16.60
C TYR A 202 31.90 22.77 17.00
N LYS A 203 31.98 21.55 16.44
CA LYS A 203 33.08 20.60 16.69
C LYS A 203 33.92 20.40 15.44
N VAL A 204 35.23 20.26 15.63
CA VAL A 204 36.18 20.03 14.54
C VAL A 204 36.08 18.57 14.08
N SER A 205 36.01 18.32 12.77
CA SER A 205 35.98 16.95 12.25
C SER A 205 37.21 16.15 12.73
N PRO A 206 37.05 14.89 13.16
CA PRO A 206 38.18 14.05 13.58
C PRO A 206 39.05 13.60 12.40
N ILE A 207 38.52 13.68 11.18
CA ILE A 207 39.26 13.45 9.94
C ILE A 207 40.02 14.74 9.63
N ALA A 208 41.32 14.63 9.37
CA ALA A 208 42.14 15.76 8.90
C ALA A 208 41.41 16.48 7.79
N ALA A 209 41.18 17.79 7.96
CA ALA A 209 40.43 18.58 7.00
C ALA A 209 41.05 18.42 5.60
N LEU A 210 40.36 17.72 4.71
CA LEU A 210 40.72 17.67 3.31
C LEU A 210 40.55 19.08 2.77
N LYS A 211 41.67 19.75 2.45
CA LYS A 211 41.62 21.03 1.74
C LYS A 211 41.09 20.76 0.33
N PHE A 212 39.83 21.07 0.10
CA PHE A 212 39.25 21.11 -1.23
C PHE A 212 39.87 22.29 -1.99
N GLN A 213 40.85 22.03 -2.85
CA GLN A 213 41.51 23.06 -3.65
C GLN A 213 40.65 23.53 -4.83
N LEU A 214 39.84 22.64 -5.39
CA LEU A 214 38.91 22.91 -6.49
C LEU A 214 37.64 22.09 -6.32
N TYR A 215 36.49 22.74 -6.45
CA TYR A 215 35.19 22.06 -6.57
C TYR A 215 34.29 22.78 -7.59
N GLY A 216 33.58 21.99 -8.39
CA GLY A 216 32.61 22.48 -9.36
C GLY A 216 31.18 22.18 -8.91
N LEU A 217 30.31 23.19 -8.93
CA LEU A 217 28.88 23.00 -8.73
C LEU A 217 28.17 23.10 -10.09
N PHE A 218 27.48 22.02 -10.45
CA PHE A 218 26.62 21.95 -11.63
C PHE A 218 25.18 22.18 -11.18
N TRP A 219 24.57 23.25 -11.67
CA TRP A 219 23.17 23.56 -11.35
C TRP A 219 22.34 23.54 -12.63
N TRP A 220 21.41 22.59 -12.67
CA TRP A 220 20.44 22.46 -13.75
C TRP A 220 19.14 23.10 -13.30
N SER A 221 18.64 24.08 -14.06
CA SER A 221 17.29 24.63 -13.87
C SER A 221 16.47 24.43 -15.13
N SER A 222 15.40 23.62 -15.02
CA SER A 222 14.45 23.38 -16.11
C SER A 222 13.32 24.41 -16.03
N GLY A 223 13.43 25.51 -16.79
CA GLY A 223 12.33 26.43 -17.03
C GLY A 223 11.47 25.99 -18.22
N ILE A 224 10.16 26.30 -18.20
CA ILE A 224 9.16 25.88 -19.20
C ILE A 224 9.48 26.34 -20.64
N THR A 225 10.31 27.38 -20.82
CA THR A 225 10.65 27.90 -22.16
C THR A 225 12.14 27.98 -22.46
N ASN A 226 13.03 27.66 -21.51
CA ASN A 226 14.48 27.53 -21.73
C ASN A 226 15.10 26.70 -20.59
N SER A 227 15.78 25.61 -20.92
CA SER A 227 16.66 24.88 -20.01
C SER A 227 18.06 25.47 -20.10
N CYS A 228 18.59 25.97 -18.98
CA CYS A 228 19.95 26.53 -18.92
C CYS A 228 20.79 25.72 -17.92
N LEU A 229 22.00 25.33 -18.34
CA LEU A 229 22.97 24.70 -17.47
C LEU A 229 23.96 25.76 -16.99
N TRP A 230 24.08 25.91 -15.67
CA TRP A 230 25.08 26.79 -15.07
C TRP A 230 26.17 25.96 -14.42
N ILE A 231 27.42 26.23 -14.78
CA ILE A 231 28.58 25.68 -14.07
C ILE A 231 29.23 26.79 -13.29
N SER A 232 29.36 26.58 -11.98
CA SER A 232 30.13 27.46 -11.11
C SER A 232 31.38 26.72 -10.65
N PHE A 233 32.55 27.20 -11.04
CA PHE A 233 33.82 26.72 -10.51
C PHE A 233 34.21 27.58 -9.31
N PHE A 234 34.51 26.91 -8.20
CA PHE A 234 35.06 27.53 -7.02
C PHE A 234 36.47 26.99 -6.81
N TYR A 235 37.42 27.91 -6.62
CA TYR A 235 38.81 27.58 -6.33
C TYR A 235 39.31 28.46 -5.19
N ASN A 236 40.20 27.92 -4.38
CA ASN A 236 40.74 28.61 -3.21
C ASN A 236 42.20 28.98 -3.49
N LEU A 237 42.50 30.28 -3.52
CA LEU A 237 43.86 30.83 -3.64
C LEU A 237 44.10 31.67 -2.37
N ASP A 238 45.18 31.37 -1.64
CA ASP A 238 45.59 32.11 -0.44
C ASP A 238 44.49 32.31 0.63
N ASN A 239 43.67 31.27 0.86
CA ASN A 239 42.50 31.28 1.76
C ASN A 239 41.35 32.22 1.32
N VAL A 240 41.38 32.72 0.08
CA VAL A 240 40.31 33.52 -0.51
C VAL A 240 39.51 32.65 -1.50
N LEU A 241 38.19 32.59 -1.31
CA LEU A 241 37.29 31.84 -2.19
C LEU A 241 36.98 32.65 -3.44
N HIS A 242 37.43 32.18 -4.60
CA HIS A 242 37.10 32.76 -5.90
C HIS A 242 36.05 31.91 -6.61
N SER A 243 35.17 32.56 -7.37
CA SER A 243 34.16 31.88 -8.18
C SER A 243 34.14 32.41 -9.62
N LYS A 244 34.01 31.49 -10.58
CA LYS A 244 33.70 31.80 -11.98
C LYS A 244 32.45 31.04 -12.39
N ARG A 245 31.46 31.77 -12.93
CA ARG A 245 30.21 31.18 -13.43
C ARG A 245 30.21 31.20 -14.95
N TYR A 246 29.85 30.07 -15.53
CA TYR A 246 29.69 29.88 -16.96
C TYR A 246 28.25 29.46 -17.24
N SER A 247 27.61 30.16 -18.18
CA SER A 247 26.34 29.74 -18.75
C SER A 247 26.64 28.87 -19.96
N LEU A 248 26.20 27.62 -19.92
CA LEU A 248 26.17 26.75 -21.08
C LEU A 248 24.75 26.82 -21.63
N PHE A 249 24.58 27.67 -22.64
CA PHE A 249 23.42 27.65 -23.52
C PHE A 249 23.42 26.33 -24.31
#